data_AF-Q82Q38-F1
#
_entry.id   AF-Q82Q38-F1
#
_cell.length_a   1.000
_cell.length_b   1.000
_cell.length_c   1.000
_cell.angle_alpha   90.00
_cell.angle_beta   90.00
_cell.angle_gamma   90.00
#
_symmetry.space_group_name_H-M   'P 1'
#
loop_
_entity.id
_entity.type
_entity.pdbx_description
1 polymer ?
#
loop_
_entity_poly.entity_id
_entity_poly.type
_entity_poly.pdbx_seq_one_letter_code
_entity_poly.pdbx_strand_id
1 'polypeptide(L)'
;MTCWRRLRDWNEAGVWQRRHELLLSELRAADLLDPSRAAVDPGHIRAMKCGPAAGPSLVAGGKVGSKHHLMVEAHGIPLAAITTGGNRNDVSN
;
A
#
# COMPACT_ATOMS: atom_id res chain seq x y z
N MET A 1 -20.37 14.99 -10.22
CA MET A 1 -19.25 14.02 -10.17
C MET A 1 -18.69 14.02 -8.76
N THR A 2 -18.62 12.90 -8.04
CA THR A 2 -18.01 12.89 -6.69
C THR A 2 -16.53 12.56 -6.79
N CYS A 3 -15.69 13.20 -5.97
CA CYS A 3 -14.24 13.00 -5.94
C CYS A 3 -13.85 11.50 -5.84
N TRP A 4 -14.61 10.70 -5.09
CA TRP A 4 -14.36 9.27 -4.93
C TRP A 4 -14.52 8.45 -6.22
N ARG A 5 -15.47 8.79 -7.11
CA ARG A 5 -15.61 8.08 -8.40
C ARG A 5 -14.38 8.32 -9.26
N ARG A 6 -13.90 9.57 -9.32
CA ARG A 6 -12.68 9.91 -10.06
C ARG A 6 -11.44 9.20 -9.50
N LEU A 7 -11.32 9.13 -8.18
CA LEU A 7 -10.24 8.41 -7.51
C LEU A 7 -10.26 6.91 -7.87
N ARG A 8 -11.45 6.28 -7.84
CA ARG A 8 -11.63 4.89 -8.24
C ARG A 8 -11.26 4.68 -9.72
N ASP A 9 -11.76 5.53 -10.61
CA ASP A 9 -11.49 5.41 -12.05
C ASP A 9 -9.99 5.58 -12.36
N TRP A 10 -9.29 6.46 -11.65
CA TRP A 10 -7.83 6.57 -11.74
C TRP A 10 -7.08 5.35 -11.20
N ASN A 11 -7.59 4.76 -10.12
CA ASN A 11 -7.02 3.54 -9.57
C ASN A 11 -7.19 2.37 -10.54
N GLU A 12 -8.39 2.19 -11.10
CA GLU A 12 -8.69 1.17 -12.11
C GLU A 12 -7.87 1.39 -13.40
N ALA A 13 -7.66 2.64 -13.80
CA ALA A 13 -6.80 2.99 -14.93
C ALA A 13 -5.29 2.92 -14.61
N GLY A 14 -4.90 2.48 -13.41
CA GLY A 14 -3.49 2.33 -13.02
C GLY A 14 -2.69 3.63 -13.04
N VAL A 15 -3.34 4.79 -12.87
CA VAL A 15 -2.68 6.11 -12.92
C VAL A 15 -1.63 6.23 -11.82
N TRP A 16 -1.98 5.79 -10.61
CA TRP A 16 -1.08 5.83 -9.46
C TRP A 16 0.12 4.90 -9.64
N GLN A 17 -0.12 3.67 -10.08
CA GLN A 17 0.93 2.68 -10.34
C GLN A 17 1.96 3.23 -11.33
N ARG A 18 1.50 3.70 -12.49
CA ARG A 18 2.39 4.25 -13.53
C ARG A 18 3.19 5.47 -13.07
N ARG A 19 2.56 6.36 -12.29
CA ARG A 19 3.25 7.53 -11.73
C ARG A 19 4.34 7.12 -10.73
N HIS A 20 4.04 6.15 -9.88
CA HIS A 20 4.98 5.65 -8.87
C HIS A 20 6.17 4.95 -9.53
N GLU A 21 5.92 4.08 -10.51
CA GLU A 21 6.96 3.42 -11.30
C GLU A 21 7.85 4.42 -12.04
N LEU A 22 7.26 5.43 -12.68
CA LEU A 22 8.01 6.49 -13.35
C LEU A 22 8.89 7.28 -12.36
N LEU A 23 8.35 7.66 -11.20
CA LEU A 23 9.14 8.36 -10.19
C LEU A 23 10.31 7.49 -9.71
N LEU A 24 10.09 6.20 -9.46
CA LEU A 24 11.16 5.28 -9.07
C LEU A 24 12.20 5.09 -10.18
N SER A 25 11.80 5.07 -11.45
CA SER A 25 12.75 4.99 -12.56
C SER A 25 13.63 6.23 -12.66
N GLU A 26 13.06 7.42 -12.49
CA GLU A 26 13.82 8.67 -12.48
C GLU A 26 14.80 8.74 -11.30
N LEU A 27 14.34 8.37 -10.09
CA LEU A 27 15.20 8.35 -8.90
C LEU A 27 16.33 7.33 -9.03
N ARG A 28 16.06 6.17 -9.63
CA ARG A 28 17.09 5.17 -9.93
C ARG A 28 18.10 5.70 -10.96
N ALA A 29 17.62 6.33 -12.04
CA ALA A 29 18.47 6.89 -13.08
C ALA A 29 19.36 8.04 -12.56
N ALA A 30 18.88 8.79 -11.56
CA ALA A 30 19.61 9.85 -10.90
C ALA A 30 20.52 9.38 -9.74
N ASP A 31 20.60 8.08 -9.47
CA ASP A 31 21.34 7.49 -8.33
C ASP A 31 20.90 8.04 -6.95
N LEU A 32 19.60 8.33 -6.81
CA LEU A 32 19.00 8.88 -5.59
C LEU A 32 18.22 7.84 -4.76
N LEU A 33 18.15 6.59 -5.22
CA LEU A 33 17.61 5.48 -4.44
C LEU A 33 18.75 4.76 -3.72
N ASP A 34 18.61 4.51 -2.41
CA ASP A 34 19.56 3.71 -1.65
C ASP A 34 19.06 2.26 -1.49
N PRO A 35 19.61 1.29 -2.24
CA PRO A 35 19.19 -0.10 -2.17
C PRO A 35 19.82 -0.88 -1.00
N SER A 36 20.63 -0.25 -0.13
CA SER A 36 21.39 -0.93 0.93
C SER A 36 20.51 -1.62 1.97
N ARG A 37 19.30 -1.12 2.18
CA ARG A 37 18.30 -1.71 3.08
C ARG A 37 16.89 -1.38 2.63
N ALA A 38 15.96 -2.24 3.03
CA ALA A 38 14.54 -1.96 2.95
C ALA A 38 13.86 -2.31 4.27
N ALA A 39 12.93 -1.46 4.69
CA ALA A 39 12.05 -1.74 5.83
C ALA A 39 10.64 -2.06 5.30
N VAL A 40 10.00 -3.05 5.91
CA VAL A 40 8.62 -3.45 5.59
C VAL A 40 7.82 -3.40 6.87
N ASP A 41 6.70 -2.68 6.86
CA ASP A 41 5.78 -2.63 7.99
C ASP A 41 4.31 -2.56 7.52
N PRO A 42 3.39 -3.28 8.18
CA PRO A 42 1.96 -3.14 7.96
C PRO A 42 1.24 -2.25 8.97
N GLY A 43 0.48 -1.28 8.48
CA GLY A 43 -0.48 -0.51 9.27
C GLY A 43 -1.91 -1.06 9.17
N HIS A 44 -2.61 -1.21 10.29
CA HIS A 44 -4.02 -1.63 10.30
C HIS A 44 -4.98 -0.43 10.32
N ILE A 45 -5.97 -0.44 9.41
CA ILE A 45 -7.02 0.58 9.35
C ILE A 45 -8.42 -0.03 9.42
N ARG A 46 -9.39 0.71 9.97
CA ARG A 46 -10.81 0.31 10.00
C ARG A 46 -11.41 0.44 8.61
N ALA A 47 -11.97 -0.64 8.09
CA ALA A 47 -12.65 -0.67 6.79
C ALA A 47 -14.15 -0.46 7.01
N MET A 48 -14.55 0.77 7.35
CA MET A 48 -15.94 1.10 7.73
C MET A 48 -17.00 0.72 6.69
N LYS A 49 -16.62 0.68 5.41
CA LYS A 49 -17.49 0.32 4.28
C LYS A 49 -17.27 -1.09 3.74
N CYS A 50 -16.49 -1.94 4.44
CA CYS A 50 -16.20 -3.32 4.04
C CYS A 50 -15.78 -3.46 2.56
N GLY A 51 -14.66 -2.83 2.19
CA GLY A 51 -14.15 -2.90 0.82
C GLY A 51 -13.62 -4.30 0.45
N PRO A 52 -13.25 -4.53 -0.83
CA PRO A 52 -12.80 -5.84 -1.32
C PRO A 52 -11.60 -6.42 -0.56
N ALA A 53 -10.72 -5.56 -0.04
CA ALA A 53 -9.56 -5.93 0.78
C ALA A 53 -9.84 -5.77 2.28
N ALA A 54 -11.07 -5.98 2.73
CA ALA A 54 -11.43 -5.95 4.15
C ALA A 54 -11.58 -7.38 4.70
N GLY A 55 -11.22 -7.56 5.97
CA GLY A 55 -11.36 -8.84 6.68
C GLY A 55 -11.42 -8.63 8.19
N PRO A 56 -11.86 -9.64 8.95
CA PRO A 56 -11.90 -9.56 10.40
C PRO A 56 -10.48 -9.43 10.95
N SER A 57 -10.24 -8.42 11.77
CA SER A 57 -8.92 -8.20 12.36
C SER A 57 -8.69 -9.15 13.53
N LEU A 58 -7.59 -9.89 13.51
CA LEU A 58 -7.14 -10.67 14.67
C LEU A 58 -6.72 -9.76 15.84
N VAL A 59 -6.13 -8.60 15.52
CA VAL A 59 -5.59 -7.65 16.51
C VAL A 59 -6.60 -6.62 17.01
N ALA A 60 -7.72 -6.43 16.28
CA ALA A 60 -8.79 -5.51 16.68
C ALA A 60 -10.08 -6.24 17.12
N GLY A 61 -9.95 -7.45 17.66
CA GLY A 61 -11.07 -8.21 18.24
C GLY A 61 -12.17 -8.55 17.23
N GLY A 62 -11.80 -8.95 16.01
CA GLY A 62 -12.72 -9.30 14.93
C GLY A 62 -13.30 -8.11 14.17
N LYS A 63 -12.99 -6.86 14.53
CA LYS A 63 -13.45 -5.68 13.79
C LYS A 63 -12.97 -5.73 12.34
N VAL A 64 -13.87 -5.42 11.41
CA VAL A 64 -13.55 -5.38 9.97
C VAL A 64 -12.52 -4.29 9.68
N GLY A 65 -11.41 -4.69 9.07
CA GLY A 65 -10.27 -3.83 8.78
C GLY A 65 -9.48 -4.28 7.56
N SER A 66 -8.54 -3.43 7.17
CA SER A 66 -7.57 -3.69 6.11
C SER A 66 -6.18 -3.40 6.65
N LYS A 67 -5.17 -4.08 6.11
CA LYS A 67 -3.76 -3.78 6.35
C LYS A 67 -3.17 -3.09 5.13
N HIS A 68 -2.41 -2.03 5.32
CA HIS A 68 -1.55 -1.42 4.31
C HIS A 68 -0.12 -1.82 4.63
N HIS A 69 0.47 -2.67 3.80
CA HIS A 69 1.87 -3.03 3.90
C HIS A 69 2.65 -2.05 3.04
N LEU A 70 3.66 -1.44 3.63
CA LEU A 70 4.52 -0.48 2.97
C LEU A 70 5.96 -0.99 3.03
N MET A 71 6.63 -0.99 1.89
CA MET A 71 8.08 -1.19 1.79
C MET A 71 8.74 0.14 1.46
N VAL A 72 9.77 0.51 2.20
CA VAL A 72 10.56 1.72 1.98
C VAL A 72 12.04 1.40 1.88
N GLU A 73 12.78 2.19 1.10
CA GLU A 73 14.24 2.16 1.11
C GLU A 73 14.85 2.96 2.27
N ALA A 74 16.17 3.06 2.32
CA ALA A 74 16.93 3.58 3.46
C ALA A 74 16.59 5.03 3.86
N HIS A 75 16.21 5.89 2.92
CA HIS A 75 15.78 7.27 3.14
C HIS A 75 14.25 7.42 3.32
N GLY A 76 13.50 6.32 3.26
CA GLY A 76 12.05 6.30 3.46
C GLY A 76 11.23 6.46 2.17
N ILE A 77 11.85 6.41 0.98
CA ILE A 77 11.13 6.44 -0.29
C ILE A 77 10.30 5.15 -0.44
N PRO A 78 8.97 5.27 -0.65
CA PRO A 78 8.12 4.10 -0.86
C PRO A 78 8.51 3.32 -2.12
N LEU A 79 8.89 2.05 -1.94
CA LEU A 79 9.21 1.12 -3.01
C LEU A 79 8.00 0.30 -3.47
N ALA A 80 7.11 -0.06 -2.53
CA ALA A 80 5.89 -0.80 -2.83
C ALA A 80 4.85 -0.59 -1.74
N ALA A 81 3.58 -0.63 -2.11
CA ALA A 81 2.46 -0.64 -1.18
C ALA A 81 1.42 -1.67 -1.61
N ILE A 82 0.94 -2.49 -0.68
CA ILE A 82 -0.15 -3.44 -0.92
C ILE A 82 -1.21 -3.32 0.17
N THR A 83 -2.48 -3.49 -0.22
CA THR A 83 -3.61 -3.53 0.72
C THR A 83 -4.17 -4.93 0.81
N THR A 84 -4.28 -5.47 2.02
CA THR A 84 -4.85 -6.80 2.27
C THR A 84 -5.96 -6.75 3.32
N GLY A 85 -6.71 -7.85 3.45
CA GLY A 85 -7.67 -8.03 4.54
C GLY A 85 -7.00 -7.94 5.92
N GLY A 86 -7.74 -7.48 6.92
CA GLY A 86 -7.28 -7.36 8.31
C GLY A 86 -6.87 -8.70 8.96
N ASN A 87 -7.33 -9.81 8.40
CA ASN A 87 -7.02 -11.19 8.80
C ASN A 87 -5.74 -11.76 8.17
N ARG A 88 -5.09 -11.04 7.23
CA ARG A 88 -3.87 -11.54 6.61
C ARG A 88 -2.68 -11.41 7.55
N ASN A 89 -1.89 -12.48 7.63
CA ASN A 89 -0.57 -12.45 8.25
C ASN A 89 0.38 -11.60 7.41
N ASP A 90 1.32 -10.95 8.09
CA ASP A 90 2.26 -10.01 7.46
C ASP A 90 3.38 -10.74 6.70
N VAL A 91 3.69 -11.96 7.12
CA VAL A 91 4.61 -12.88 6.46
C VAL A 91 3.86 -14.17 6.13
N SER A 92 4.03 -14.67 4.90
CA SER A 92 3.58 -16.00 4.49
C SER A 92 4.83 -16.90 4.45
N ASN A 93 4.82 -17.99 5.21
CA ASN A 93 5.88 -19.01 5.20
C ASN A 93 5.71 -19.96 4.01
#